data_AF-A0A3D8R5I1-F1
#
_entry.id   AF-A0A3D8R5I1-F1
#
_cell.length_a   1.000
_cell.length_b   1.000
_cell.length_c   1.000
_cell.angle_alpha   90.00
_cell.angle_beta   90.00
_cell.angle_gamma   90.00
#
_symmetry.space_group_name_H-M   'P 1'
#
loop_
_entity.id
_entity.type
_entity.pdbx_description
1 polymer ?
#
loop_
_entity_poly.entity_id
_entity_poly.type
_entity_poly.pdbx_seq_one_letter_code
_entity_poly.pdbx_strand_id
1 'polypeptide(L)'
;MSFIKHLTLSRERWDLHMAPVCDIIQNMRLESLCLYGISARKDGIIWTAQNPDVKRTNSMTKLDISDFGETPQALRNLLELPKSLQHFRFGTIHHNSVFWELQFFQELLCGHRDSLVNVEIGAVGRRGGEHISFLEFPKLVTLDISYWNFDFSPEVAAATLLAPNLHTFIWNFTIEDQHNETSSDFGEEQKLWVSRFAELAAAHESALRKIVIIFNPDIYLGSPTEEELDEIIKPWTLMAEAAEVMKSTGIELSYDNKPAIQLCQQYREQQEREAVDEMAGSG
;
A
#
# COMPACT_ATOMS: atom_id res chain seq x y z
N MET A 1 -7.65 30.79 20.14
CA MET A 1 -7.70 30.22 18.78
C MET A 1 -7.62 28.72 18.92
N SER A 2 -8.58 27.96 18.39
CA SER A 2 -8.49 26.50 18.43
C SER A 2 -7.33 26.06 17.52
N PHE A 3 -6.38 25.33 18.08
CA PHE A 3 -5.28 24.76 17.35
C PHE A 3 -5.74 23.43 16.75
N ILE A 4 -6.44 23.49 15.62
CA ILE A 4 -6.72 22.27 14.85
C ILE A 4 -5.37 21.72 14.39
N LYS A 5 -4.99 20.55 14.92
CA LYS A 5 -3.76 19.84 14.54
C LYS A 5 -4.00 18.74 13.52
N HIS A 6 -5.19 18.16 13.53
CA HIS A 6 -5.57 17.06 12.66
C HIS A 6 -6.84 17.46 11.94
N LEU A 7 -6.82 17.34 10.62
CA LEU A 7 -7.96 17.64 9.77
C LEU A 7 -8.21 16.45 8.85
N THR A 8 -9.45 15.96 8.89
CA THR A 8 -9.93 14.96 7.93
C THR A 8 -11.04 15.59 7.12
N LEU A 9 -10.88 15.58 5.80
CA LEU A 9 -11.90 16.01 4.86
C LEU A 9 -12.25 14.84 3.97
N SER A 10 -13.52 14.47 3.97
CA SER A 10 -14.05 13.41 3.11
C SER A 10 -15.15 13.99 2.25
N ARG A 11 -15.21 13.54 1.00
CA ARG A 11 -16.25 13.93 0.06
C ARG A 11 -17.59 13.35 0.49
N GLU A 12 -18.54 14.24 0.75
CA GLU A 12 -19.95 13.92 0.61
C GLU A 12 -20.36 14.23 -0.84
N ARG A 13 -20.73 13.20 -1.62
CA ARG A 13 -21.12 13.30 -3.05
C ARG A 13 -19.97 13.56 -4.03
N TRP A 14 -19.94 14.72 -4.73
CA TRP A 14 -18.98 15.04 -5.81
C TRP A 14 -18.26 16.38 -5.58
N ASP A 15 -18.42 17.03 -4.42
CA ASP A 15 -18.17 18.48 -4.27
C ASP A 15 -16.92 18.85 -3.45
N LEU A 16 -16.01 17.89 -3.18
CA LEU A 16 -14.74 18.18 -2.51
C LEU A 16 -13.65 18.46 -3.55
N HIS A 17 -13.20 19.71 -3.66
CA HIS A 17 -12.18 20.11 -4.65
C HIS A 17 -10.89 20.59 -3.97
N MET A 18 -9.76 20.42 -4.67
CA MET A 18 -8.45 20.73 -4.10
C MET A 18 -8.27 22.22 -3.81
N ALA A 19 -8.77 23.11 -4.69
CA ALA A 19 -8.60 24.56 -4.52
C ALA A 19 -9.15 25.10 -3.17
N PRO A 20 -10.44 24.89 -2.82
CA PRO A 20 -10.94 25.32 -1.52
C PRO A 20 -10.22 24.69 -0.33
N VAL A 21 -9.80 23.42 -0.44
CA VAL A 21 -9.05 22.74 0.62
C VAL A 21 -7.72 23.44 0.84
N CYS A 22 -6.94 23.67 -0.22
CA CYS A 22 -5.66 24.36 -0.15
C CYS A 22 -5.80 25.79 0.40
N ASP A 23 -6.83 26.52 -0.01
CA ASP A 23 -7.08 27.90 0.45
C ASP A 23 -7.27 27.97 1.97
N ILE A 24 -7.89 26.94 2.55
CA ILE A 24 -8.11 26.81 3.99
C ILE A 24 -6.81 26.39 4.70
N ILE A 25 -6.16 25.32 4.24
CA ILE A 25 -5.05 24.71 4.99
C ILE A 25 -3.73 25.48 4.89
N GLN A 26 -3.53 26.30 3.85
CA GLN A 26 -2.26 27.03 3.64
C GLN A 26 -1.90 27.95 4.83
N ASN A 27 -2.90 28.41 5.59
CA ASN A 27 -2.73 29.26 6.77
C ASN A 27 -2.86 28.50 8.10
N MET A 28 -3.14 27.20 8.07
CA MET A 28 -3.30 26.37 9.27
C MET A 28 -1.98 25.77 9.74
N ARG A 29 -1.85 25.59 11.05
CA ARG A 29 -0.74 24.85 11.66
C ARG A 29 -1.15 23.40 11.92
N LEU A 30 -1.32 22.65 10.85
CA LEU A 30 -1.66 21.23 10.90
C LEU A 30 -0.43 20.38 11.20
N GLU A 31 -0.65 19.23 11.81
CA GLU A 31 0.28 18.13 11.96
C GLU A 31 -0.09 17.01 10.98
N SER A 32 -1.39 16.73 10.82
CA SER A 32 -1.90 15.70 9.91
C SER A 32 -3.06 16.21 9.07
N LEU A 33 -3.05 15.87 7.78
CA LEU A 33 -4.17 16.04 6.85
C LEU A 33 -4.56 14.69 6.26
N CYS A 34 -5.85 14.36 6.32
CA CYS A 34 -6.44 13.22 5.64
C CYS A 34 -7.47 13.72 4.63
N LEU A 35 -7.34 13.32 3.37
CA LEU A 35 -8.21 13.69 2.26
C LEU A 35 -8.80 12.43 1.64
N TYR A 36 -10.12 12.36 1.55
CA TYR A 36 -10.80 11.27 0.86
C TYR A 36 -11.74 11.83 -0.21
N GLY A 37 -11.58 11.37 -1.44
CA GLY A 37 -12.52 11.67 -2.53
C GLY A 37 -12.33 13.06 -3.13
N ILE A 38 -11.11 13.56 -3.32
CA ILE A 38 -10.92 14.84 -4.03
C ILE A 38 -11.45 14.69 -5.47
N SER A 39 -12.43 15.48 -5.89
CA SER A 39 -13.04 15.40 -7.21
C SER A 39 -12.24 16.18 -8.25
N ALA A 40 -12.05 15.56 -9.42
CA ALA A 40 -11.52 16.21 -10.62
C ALA A 40 -12.36 17.45 -10.97
N ARG A 41 -11.70 18.57 -11.24
CA ARG A 41 -12.39 19.74 -11.78
C ARG A 41 -12.61 19.59 -13.29
N LYS A 42 -13.84 19.80 -13.73
CA LYS A 42 -14.21 19.77 -15.16
C LYS A 42 -13.64 20.96 -15.95
N ASP A 43 -13.30 22.04 -15.28
CA ASP A 43 -12.74 23.25 -15.90
C ASP A 43 -11.22 23.20 -16.10
N GLY A 44 -10.55 22.14 -15.62
CA GLY A 44 -9.10 21.96 -15.75
C GLY A 44 -8.26 22.96 -14.94
N ILE A 45 -8.86 23.76 -14.05
CA ILE A 45 -8.14 24.74 -13.25
C ILE A 45 -7.39 24.01 -12.13
N ILE A 46 -6.06 24.00 -12.24
CA ILE A 46 -5.18 23.47 -11.19
C ILE A 46 -4.94 24.59 -10.16
N TRP A 47 -5.24 24.32 -8.90
CA TRP A 47 -4.96 25.27 -7.82
C TRP A 47 -3.47 25.56 -7.73
N THR A 48 -3.10 26.82 -7.55
CA THR A 48 -1.73 27.24 -7.23
C THR A 48 -1.78 28.20 -6.04
N ALA A 49 -0.80 28.11 -5.14
CA ALA A 49 -0.68 29.04 -4.03
C ALA A 49 -0.56 30.47 -4.55
N GLN A 50 -1.53 31.32 -4.23
CA GLN A 50 -1.52 32.73 -4.66
C GLN A 50 -0.41 33.53 -3.99
N ASN A 51 -0.01 33.13 -2.77
CA ASN A 51 1.12 33.71 -2.06
C ASN A 51 2.30 32.72 -2.06
N PRO A 52 3.43 33.01 -2.74
CA PRO A 52 4.60 32.13 -2.75
C PRO A 52 5.19 31.92 -1.35
N ASP A 53 4.97 32.83 -0.40
CA ASP A 53 5.50 32.74 0.96
C ASP A 53 4.87 31.60 1.78
N VAL A 54 3.77 31.00 1.32
CA VAL A 54 3.16 29.84 2.02
C VAL A 54 3.88 28.53 1.71
N LYS A 55 4.68 28.47 0.64
CA LYS A 55 5.45 27.27 0.28
C LYS A 55 6.44 26.94 1.40
N ARG A 56 6.51 25.65 1.77
CA ARG A 56 7.42 25.12 2.79
C ARG A 56 7.30 25.77 4.17
N THR A 57 6.13 26.33 4.51
CA THR A 57 5.89 26.94 5.82
C THR A 57 4.93 26.14 6.70
N ASN A 58 4.12 25.27 6.11
CA ASN A 58 3.15 24.47 6.85
C ASN A 58 3.87 23.43 7.73
N SER A 59 3.38 23.26 8.97
CA SER A 59 3.94 22.34 9.96
C SER A 59 3.53 20.87 9.78
N MET A 60 2.71 20.57 8.76
CA MET A 60 2.19 19.23 8.51
C MET A 60 3.32 18.24 8.25
N THR A 61 3.26 17.13 8.99
CA THR A 61 4.21 16.01 8.91
C THR A 61 3.56 14.75 8.34
N LYS A 62 2.22 14.65 8.38
CA LYS A 62 1.48 13.51 7.82
C LYS A 62 0.45 13.96 6.78
N LEU A 63 0.49 13.31 5.62
CA LEU A 63 -0.48 13.48 4.54
C LEU A 63 -0.99 12.10 4.12
N ASP A 64 -2.31 11.93 4.19
CA ASP A 64 -3.02 10.72 3.81
C ASP A 64 -4.08 11.09 2.78
N ILE A 65 -4.04 10.46 1.61
CA ILE A 65 -4.92 10.78 0.49
C ILE A 65 -5.43 9.49 -0.10
N SER A 66 -6.76 9.37 -0.25
CA SER A 66 -7.40 8.29 -1.00
C SER A 66 -8.45 8.85 -1.96
N ASP A 67 -8.76 8.10 -3.01
CA ASP A 67 -9.74 8.48 -4.05
C ASP A 67 -9.48 9.89 -4.62
N PHE A 68 -8.22 10.14 -5.00
CA PHE A 68 -7.76 11.45 -5.47
C PHE A 68 -8.00 11.63 -6.98
N GLY A 69 -9.11 12.27 -7.33
CA GLY A 69 -9.57 12.56 -8.68
C GLY A 69 -8.80 13.66 -9.44
N GLU A 70 -7.88 14.38 -8.80
CA GLU A 70 -7.14 15.48 -9.41
C GLU A 70 -5.83 15.02 -10.08
N THR A 71 -5.14 15.93 -10.78
CA THR A 71 -3.90 15.62 -11.53
C THR A 71 -2.66 15.49 -10.63
N PRO A 72 -1.57 14.82 -11.09
CA PRO A 72 -0.28 14.84 -10.40
C PRO A 72 0.24 16.25 -10.11
N GLN A 73 -0.03 17.22 -11.00
CA GLN A 73 0.35 18.62 -10.77
C GLN A 73 -0.41 19.26 -9.61
N ALA A 74 -1.68 18.92 -9.40
CA ALA A 74 -2.44 19.38 -8.24
C ALA A 74 -1.86 18.81 -6.93
N LEU A 75 -1.51 17.53 -6.91
CA LEU A 75 -0.82 16.92 -5.78
C LEU A 75 0.54 17.56 -5.52
N ARG A 76 1.31 17.88 -6.57
CA ARG A 76 2.58 18.61 -6.45
C ARG A 76 2.38 19.92 -5.69
N ASN A 77 1.36 20.69 -6.06
CA ASN A 77 1.09 21.98 -5.43
C ASN A 77 0.69 21.84 -3.95
N LEU A 78 -0.02 20.77 -3.59
CA LEU A 78 -0.30 20.44 -2.18
C LEU A 78 0.99 20.06 -1.43
N LEU A 79 1.86 19.26 -2.03
CA LEU A 79 3.14 18.83 -1.44
C LEU A 79 4.16 19.96 -1.29
N GLU A 80 3.99 21.09 -1.98
CA GLU A 80 4.83 22.28 -1.78
C GLU A 80 4.52 23.03 -0.48
N LEU A 81 3.37 22.81 0.15
CA LEU A 81 2.98 23.48 1.40
C LEU A 81 3.79 23.03 2.62
N PRO A 82 3.88 21.72 2.95
CA PRO A 82 4.60 21.27 4.13
C PRO A 82 6.10 21.60 4.03
N LYS A 83 6.69 22.00 5.16
CA LYS A 83 8.14 22.19 5.24
C LYS A 83 8.90 20.86 5.16
N SER A 84 8.39 19.85 5.86
CA SER A 84 9.09 18.59 6.12
C SER A 84 8.07 17.47 6.35
N LEU A 85 7.64 16.81 5.28
CA LEU A 85 6.71 15.69 5.37
C LEU A 85 7.44 14.42 5.83
N GLN A 86 6.90 13.72 6.82
CA GLN A 86 7.47 12.50 7.39
C GLN A 86 6.67 11.25 6.98
N HIS A 87 5.35 11.38 6.88
CA HIS A 87 4.47 10.28 6.53
C HIS A 87 3.63 10.68 5.32
N PHE A 88 3.76 9.91 4.25
CA PHE A 88 2.98 10.07 3.04
C PHE A 88 2.24 8.77 2.73
N ARG A 89 0.93 8.86 2.59
CA ARG A 89 0.09 7.78 2.09
C ARG A 89 -0.72 8.28 0.92
N PHE A 90 -0.63 7.56 -0.18
CA PHE A 90 -1.52 7.72 -1.33
C PHE A 90 -2.21 6.39 -1.56
N GLY A 91 -3.42 6.26 -1.04
CA GLY A 91 -4.24 5.05 -1.09
C GLY A 91 -4.89 4.84 -2.46
N THR A 92 -5.84 3.91 -2.47
CA THR A 92 -6.51 3.44 -3.69
C THR A 92 -7.31 4.54 -4.38
N ILE A 93 -7.40 4.44 -5.70
CA ILE A 93 -8.15 5.36 -6.54
C ILE A 93 -9.36 4.64 -7.13
N HIS A 94 -10.57 5.20 -6.99
CA HIS A 94 -11.77 4.64 -7.61
C HIS A 94 -12.18 5.43 -8.84
N HIS A 95 -12.45 4.74 -9.96
CA HIS A 95 -13.12 5.32 -11.13
C HIS A 95 -12.57 6.69 -11.58
N ASN A 96 -11.24 6.84 -11.57
CA ASN A 96 -10.60 8.10 -11.94
C ASN A 96 -10.14 8.07 -13.41
N SER A 97 -10.36 9.16 -14.12
CA SER A 97 -9.84 9.36 -15.47
C SER A 97 -8.37 9.79 -15.49
N VAL A 98 -7.84 10.23 -14.36
CA VAL A 98 -6.43 10.62 -14.21
C VAL A 98 -5.57 9.36 -14.07
N PHE A 99 -4.55 9.33 -14.91
CA PHE A 99 -3.58 8.26 -14.94
C PHE A 99 -2.47 8.50 -13.91
N TRP A 100 -2.22 7.48 -13.09
CA TRP A 100 -1.16 7.48 -12.09
C TRP A 100 -0.20 6.33 -12.34
N GLU A 101 1.08 6.66 -12.32
CA GLU A 101 2.17 5.70 -12.40
C GLU A 101 3.05 5.84 -11.16
N LEU A 102 3.67 4.74 -10.78
CA LEU A 102 4.56 4.69 -9.62
C LEU A 102 5.70 5.72 -9.73
N GLN A 103 6.22 5.96 -10.93
CA GLN A 103 7.29 6.94 -11.17
C GLN A 103 6.94 8.38 -10.79
N PHE A 104 5.65 8.77 -10.90
CA PHE A 104 5.24 10.14 -10.53
C PHE A 104 5.48 10.41 -9.05
N PHE A 105 5.33 9.39 -8.19
CA PHE A 105 5.52 9.55 -6.75
C PHE A 105 6.96 9.87 -6.39
N GLN A 106 7.95 9.34 -7.10
CA GLN A 106 9.35 9.71 -6.86
C GLN A 106 9.57 11.21 -7.09
N GLU A 107 9.10 11.74 -8.22
CA GLU A 107 9.25 13.16 -8.55
C GLU A 107 8.46 14.08 -7.60
N LEU A 108 7.28 13.63 -7.18
CA LEU A 108 6.41 14.38 -6.26
C LEU A 108 7.00 14.43 -4.85
N LEU A 109 7.62 13.33 -4.40
CA LEU A 109 8.15 13.20 -3.05
C LEU A 109 9.61 13.65 -2.91
N CYS A 110 10.34 13.87 -4.02
CA CYS A 110 11.74 14.31 -4.01
C CYS A 110 11.98 15.56 -3.14
N GLY A 111 11.01 16.48 -3.13
CA GLY A 111 11.07 17.67 -2.27
C GLY A 111 11.11 17.39 -0.76
N HIS A 112 10.75 16.19 -0.33
CA HIS A 112 10.70 15.73 1.07
C HIS A 112 11.64 14.54 1.35
N ARG A 113 12.56 14.24 0.44
CA ARG A 113 13.47 13.08 0.56
C ARG A 113 14.22 13.02 1.89
N ASP A 114 14.62 14.18 2.42
CA ASP A 114 15.41 14.31 3.65
C ASP A 114 14.56 14.24 4.94
N SER A 115 13.23 14.13 4.81
CA SER A 115 12.29 14.09 5.93
C SER A 115 11.38 12.88 5.95
N LEU A 116 11.11 12.26 4.80
CA LEU A 116 10.21 11.12 4.71
C LEU A 116 10.74 9.91 5.48
N VAL A 117 9.88 9.35 6.32
CA VAL A 117 10.10 8.19 7.18
C VAL A 117 9.22 7.02 6.73
N ASN A 118 7.97 7.31 6.33
CA ASN A 118 7.04 6.30 5.84
C ASN A 118 6.43 6.77 4.52
N VAL A 119 6.47 5.90 3.52
CA VAL A 119 5.80 6.10 2.23
C VAL A 119 4.93 4.89 1.97
N GLU A 120 3.65 5.14 1.70
CA GLU A 120 2.66 4.15 1.27
C GLU A 120 2.04 4.58 -0.05
N ILE A 121 2.07 3.68 -1.03
CA ILE A 121 1.48 3.87 -2.36
C ILE A 121 0.59 2.66 -2.65
N GLY A 122 -0.71 2.85 -2.45
CA GLY A 122 -1.78 1.89 -2.73
C GLY A 122 -1.97 1.64 -4.22
N ALA A 123 -3.00 0.87 -4.61
CA ALA A 123 -3.25 0.54 -6.02
C ALA A 123 -3.68 1.81 -6.79
N VAL A 124 -2.80 2.37 -7.63
CA VAL A 124 -3.03 3.66 -8.29
C VAL A 124 -3.30 3.57 -9.79
N GLY A 125 -3.15 2.40 -10.41
CA GLY A 125 -3.45 2.26 -11.83
C GLY A 125 -2.75 1.08 -12.50
N ARG A 126 -2.25 1.30 -13.73
CA ARG A 126 -1.58 0.24 -14.50
C ARG A 126 -0.22 -0.09 -13.89
N ARG A 127 0.15 -1.37 -14.03
CA ARG A 127 1.52 -1.85 -13.81
C ARG A 127 2.50 -1.04 -14.66
N GLY A 128 3.53 -0.52 -14.01
CA GLY A 128 4.54 0.34 -14.61
C GLY A 128 5.43 0.94 -13.53
N GLY A 129 6.71 0.56 -13.51
CA GLY A 129 7.61 0.92 -12.41
C GLY A 129 9.10 0.83 -12.72
N GLU A 130 9.49 0.71 -13.99
CA GLU A 130 10.90 0.46 -14.39
C GLU A 130 11.90 1.56 -13.95
N HIS A 131 11.44 2.66 -13.35
CA HIS A 131 12.27 3.82 -13.04
C HIS A 131 12.07 4.40 -11.62
N ILE A 132 11.33 3.74 -10.72
CA ILE A 132 11.23 4.24 -9.34
C ILE A 132 12.50 3.94 -8.54
N SER A 133 13.00 4.91 -7.79
CA SER A 133 14.09 4.75 -6.83
C SER A 133 13.87 5.53 -5.54
N PHE A 134 14.10 4.85 -4.41
CA PHE A 134 14.07 5.42 -3.06
C PHE A 134 15.47 5.47 -2.41
N LEU A 135 16.53 5.19 -3.15
CA LEU A 135 17.91 5.21 -2.62
C LEU A 135 18.32 6.56 -2.04
N GLU A 136 17.77 7.66 -2.56
CA GLU A 136 18.06 9.02 -2.10
C GLU A 136 17.18 9.49 -0.92
N PHE A 137 16.48 8.58 -0.24
CA PHE A 137 15.61 8.91 0.88
C PHE A 137 16.27 8.44 2.19
N PRO A 138 17.21 9.21 2.76
CA PRO A 138 18.07 8.76 3.84
C PRO A 138 17.35 8.47 5.14
N LYS A 139 16.10 8.93 5.33
CA LYS A 139 15.31 8.70 6.55
C LYS A 139 14.17 7.70 6.36
N LEU A 140 14.00 7.15 5.15
CA LEU A 140 12.91 6.23 4.87
C LEU A 140 13.12 4.94 5.65
N VAL A 141 12.18 4.63 6.54
CA VAL A 141 12.18 3.45 7.42
C VAL A 141 11.20 2.39 6.93
N THR A 142 10.06 2.83 6.40
CA THR A 142 9.01 1.94 5.89
C THR A 142 8.58 2.36 4.49
N LEU A 143 8.57 1.39 3.59
CA LEU A 143 8.07 1.54 2.23
C LEU A 143 6.99 0.49 1.98
N ASP A 144 5.77 0.96 1.74
CA ASP A 144 4.61 0.14 1.40
C ASP A 144 4.21 0.43 -0.05
N ILE A 145 4.27 -0.60 -0.88
CA ILE A 145 3.91 -0.51 -2.29
C ILE A 145 2.90 -1.61 -2.60
N SER A 146 1.83 -1.20 -3.26
CA SER A 146 0.85 -2.11 -3.82
C SER A 146 1.46 -3.03 -4.88
N TYR A 147 1.20 -4.34 -4.76
CA TYR A 147 1.51 -5.36 -5.75
C TYR A 147 0.99 -5.00 -7.15
N TRP A 148 -0.15 -4.31 -7.21
CA TRP A 148 -0.83 -3.96 -8.45
C TRP A 148 -0.11 -2.88 -9.27
N ASN A 149 0.79 -2.13 -8.65
CA ASN A 149 1.66 -1.16 -9.33
C ASN A 149 3.02 -1.77 -9.73
N PHE A 150 3.27 -3.00 -9.31
CA PHE A 150 4.60 -3.61 -9.26
C PHE A 150 4.82 -4.51 -10.47
N ASP A 151 5.88 -4.26 -11.24
CA ASP A 151 6.22 -5.07 -12.42
C ASP A 151 7.74 -5.13 -12.68
N PHE A 152 8.52 -5.12 -11.61
CA PHE A 152 9.98 -5.16 -11.71
C PHE A 152 10.55 -6.39 -11.00
N SER A 153 11.63 -6.89 -11.60
CA SER A 153 12.34 -8.07 -11.09
C SER A 153 12.92 -7.79 -9.69
N PRO A 154 13.20 -8.84 -8.90
CA PRO A 154 13.80 -8.66 -7.57
C PRO A 154 15.16 -7.97 -7.64
N GLU A 155 15.93 -8.12 -8.73
CA GLU A 155 17.19 -7.41 -8.98
C GLU A 155 16.97 -5.90 -9.12
N VAL A 156 15.99 -5.49 -9.92
CA VAL A 156 15.64 -4.08 -10.08
C VAL A 156 15.15 -3.52 -8.75
N ALA A 157 14.27 -4.22 -8.04
CA ALA A 157 13.78 -3.80 -6.73
C ALA A 157 14.93 -3.63 -5.72
N ALA A 158 15.86 -4.58 -5.65
CA ALA A 158 17.01 -4.49 -4.75
C ALA A 158 17.93 -3.32 -5.11
N ALA A 159 18.05 -3.00 -6.40
CA ALA A 159 18.84 -1.87 -6.87
C ALA A 159 18.16 -0.52 -6.68
N THR A 160 16.85 -0.46 -6.42
CA THR A 160 16.12 0.80 -6.41
C THR A 160 15.35 1.12 -5.12
N LEU A 161 14.84 0.11 -4.41
CA LEU A 161 13.96 0.31 -3.25
C LEU A 161 14.70 0.35 -1.92
N LEU A 162 15.88 -0.26 -1.82
CA LEU A 162 16.64 -0.42 -0.57
C LEU A 162 17.28 0.90 -0.09
N ALA A 163 16.46 1.83 0.37
CA ALA A 163 16.91 3.08 0.96
C ALA A 163 17.86 2.83 2.15
N PRO A 164 18.79 3.75 2.46
CA PRO A 164 19.86 3.50 3.43
C PRO A 164 19.40 3.09 4.84
N ASN A 165 18.21 3.51 5.25
CA ASN A 165 17.61 3.20 6.55
C ASN A 165 16.28 2.43 6.42
N LEU A 166 16.02 1.80 5.27
CA LEU A 166 14.79 1.05 5.07
C LEU A 166 14.83 -0.21 5.93
N HIS A 167 13.96 -0.26 6.94
CA HIS A 167 13.86 -1.39 7.86
C HIS A 167 12.73 -2.35 7.50
N THR A 168 11.67 -1.83 6.89
CA THR A 168 10.47 -2.60 6.57
C THR A 168 10.00 -2.30 5.15
N PHE A 169 9.96 -3.35 4.33
CA PHE A 169 9.30 -3.33 3.04
C PHE A 169 7.94 -4.03 3.18
N ILE A 170 6.87 -3.40 2.71
CA ILE A 170 5.53 -3.96 2.72
C ILE A 170 5.10 -4.15 1.27
N TRP A 171 4.76 -5.39 0.93
CA TRP A 171 4.20 -5.76 -0.36
C TRP A 171 2.71 -6.00 -0.18
N ASN A 172 1.91 -5.04 -0.65
CA ASN A 172 0.51 -4.95 -0.31
C ASN A 172 -0.39 -5.41 -1.47
N PHE A 173 -1.12 -6.51 -1.27
CA PHE A 173 -2.01 -7.09 -2.26
C PHE A 173 -3.45 -6.58 -2.15
N THR A 174 -3.78 -5.76 -1.15
CA THR A 174 -5.14 -5.27 -0.98
C THR A 174 -5.56 -4.41 -2.16
N ILE A 175 -6.70 -4.76 -2.74
CA ILE A 175 -7.46 -3.92 -3.66
C ILE A 175 -8.61 -3.33 -2.85
N GLU A 176 -8.55 -2.04 -2.52
CA GLU A 176 -9.71 -1.37 -1.92
C GLU A 176 -10.64 -0.93 -3.07
N ASP A 177 -11.34 -1.84 -3.76
CA ASP A 177 -12.40 -1.51 -4.72
C ASP A 177 -13.61 -2.47 -4.67
N GLN A 178 -14.37 -2.66 -5.77
CA GLN A 178 -15.47 -3.64 -5.83
C GLN A 178 -14.98 -5.10 -5.94
N HIS A 179 -13.68 -5.29 -6.08
CA HIS A 179 -12.98 -6.56 -6.17
C HIS A 179 -11.99 -6.66 -5.01
N ASN A 180 -11.82 -7.87 -4.53
CA ASN A 180 -10.78 -8.22 -3.57
C ASN A 180 -9.73 -9.07 -4.30
N GLU A 181 -8.54 -9.16 -3.72
CA GLU A 181 -7.56 -10.14 -4.16
C GLU A 181 -8.11 -11.58 -4.06
N THR A 182 -7.60 -12.44 -4.91
CA THR A 182 -7.97 -13.84 -5.04
C THR A 182 -6.84 -14.72 -4.53
N SER A 183 -7.13 -15.98 -4.20
CA SER A 183 -6.09 -16.94 -3.79
C SER A 183 -4.99 -17.11 -4.85
N SER A 184 -5.30 -16.92 -6.14
CA SER A 184 -4.32 -17.02 -7.22
C SER A 184 -3.34 -15.84 -7.32
N ASP A 185 -3.57 -14.73 -6.61
CA ASP A 185 -2.73 -13.54 -6.76
C ASP A 185 -1.37 -13.65 -6.07
N PHE A 186 -1.23 -14.59 -5.13
CA PHE A 186 0.06 -14.96 -4.54
C PHE A 186 0.40 -16.42 -4.86
N GLY A 187 1.23 -16.61 -5.90
CA GLY A 187 1.67 -17.91 -6.38
C GLY A 187 3.17 -18.15 -6.24
N GLU A 188 3.65 -19.17 -6.94
CA GLU A 188 5.07 -19.55 -6.99
C GLU A 188 5.98 -18.40 -7.42
N GLU A 189 5.53 -17.58 -8.37
CA GLU A 189 6.28 -16.41 -8.83
C GLU A 189 6.50 -15.40 -7.70
N GLN A 190 5.46 -15.08 -6.94
CA GLN A 190 5.55 -14.14 -5.82
C GLN A 190 6.41 -14.71 -4.68
N LYS A 191 6.33 -16.02 -4.42
CA LYS A 191 7.21 -16.74 -3.48
C LYS A 191 8.68 -16.59 -3.89
N LEU A 192 9.00 -16.86 -5.16
CA LEU A 192 10.36 -16.75 -5.69
C LEU A 192 10.84 -15.30 -5.65
N TRP A 193 9.97 -14.36 -6.01
CA TRP A 193 10.27 -12.93 -5.99
C TRP A 193 10.68 -12.47 -4.59
N VAL A 194 9.87 -12.76 -3.57
CA VAL A 194 10.14 -12.29 -2.20
C VAL A 194 11.39 -12.93 -1.61
N SER A 195 11.59 -14.23 -1.87
CA SER A 195 12.78 -14.96 -1.42
C SER A 195 14.04 -14.37 -2.06
N ARG A 196 14.00 -14.13 -3.38
CA ARG A 196 15.12 -13.57 -4.12
C ARG A 196 15.43 -12.12 -3.72
N PHE A 197 14.42 -11.30 -3.53
CA PHE A 197 14.58 -9.92 -3.06
C PHE A 197 15.24 -9.89 -1.68
N ALA A 198 14.87 -10.79 -0.76
CA ALA A 198 15.50 -10.91 0.55
C ALA A 198 16.98 -11.32 0.47
N GLU A 199 17.32 -12.30 -0.37
CA GLU A 199 18.71 -12.70 -0.62
C GLU A 199 19.55 -11.52 -1.13
N LEU A 200 19.03 -10.77 -2.10
CA LEU A 200 19.71 -9.61 -2.67
C LEU A 200 19.87 -8.49 -1.63
N ALA A 201 18.84 -8.24 -0.83
CA ALA A 201 18.89 -7.24 0.25
C ALA A 201 19.94 -7.59 1.30
N ALA A 202 20.08 -8.87 1.66
CA ALA A 202 21.13 -9.35 2.55
C ALA A 202 22.52 -9.25 1.91
N ALA A 203 22.66 -9.62 0.63
CA ALA A 203 23.93 -9.54 -0.10
C ALA A 203 24.43 -8.09 -0.27
N HIS A 204 23.52 -7.12 -0.34
CA HIS A 204 23.84 -5.69 -0.35
C HIS A 204 24.13 -5.10 1.03
N GLU A 205 24.11 -5.90 2.10
CA GLU A 205 24.24 -5.44 3.49
C GLU A 205 23.23 -4.32 3.82
N SER A 206 22.03 -4.41 3.25
CA SER A 206 21.01 -3.37 3.42
C SER A 206 20.50 -3.32 4.86
N ALA A 207 19.85 -2.20 5.23
CA ALA A 207 19.23 -2.03 6.54
C ALA A 207 17.91 -2.82 6.72
N LEU A 208 17.46 -3.55 5.69
CA LEU A 208 16.18 -4.24 5.67
C LEU A 208 16.17 -5.34 6.73
N ARG A 209 15.15 -5.33 7.58
CA ARG A 209 14.98 -6.32 8.66
C ARG A 209 13.73 -7.17 8.49
N LYS A 210 12.72 -6.62 7.82
CA LYS A 210 11.40 -7.22 7.74
C LYS A 210 10.77 -6.96 6.37
N ILE A 211 10.20 -8.01 5.80
CA ILE A 211 9.28 -7.95 4.68
C ILE A 211 7.90 -8.33 5.21
N VAL A 212 6.90 -7.52 4.89
CA VAL A 212 5.51 -7.79 5.24
C VAL A 212 4.71 -8.03 3.98
N ILE A 213 3.95 -9.12 3.94
CA ILE A 213 2.95 -9.36 2.90
C ILE A 213 1.58 -9.07 3.51
N ILE A 214 0.88 -8.08 2.95
CA ILE A 214 -0.53 -7.84 3.26
C ILE A 214 -1.35 -8.55 2.19
N PHE A 215 -2.10 -9.58 2.58
CA PHE A 215 -2.86 -10.43 1.67
C PHE A 215 -4.10 -10.97 2.41
N ASN A 216 -5.28 -10.52 1.99
CA ASN A 216 -6.59 -10.78 2.57
C ASN A 216 -7.61 -11.11 1.46
N PRO A 217 -7.44 -12.23 0.75
CA PRO A 217 -8.31 -12.56 -0.36
C PRO A 217 -9.75 -12.77 0.08
N ASP A 218 -10.69 -12.46 -0.80
CA ASP A 218 -12.10 -12.74 -0.57
C ASP A 218 -12.34 -14.23 -0.76
N ILE A 219 -12.65 -14.87 0.36
CA ILE A 219 -12.86 -16.30 0.43
C ILE A 219 -14.35 -16.52 0.60
N TYR A 220 -15.04 -16.68 -0.54
CA TYR A 220 -16.43 -17.12 -0.53
C TYR A 220 -16.48 -18.64 -0.66
N LEU A 221 -16.90 -19.32 0.40
CA LEU A 221 -17.03 -20.77 0.40
C LEU A 221 -18.41 -21.21 0.90
N GLY A 222 -19.04 -22.08 0.12
CA GLY A 222 -20.14 -22.93 0.58
C GLY A 222 -19.57 -24.16 1.28
N SER A 223 -19.67 -25.32 0.63
CA SER A 223 -19.04 -26.57 1.06
C SER A 223 -17.89 -26.91 0.11
N PRO A 224 -16.66 -26.43 0.36
CA PRO A 224 -15.53 -26.75 -0.50
C PRO A 224 -15.18 -28.23 -0.42
N THR A 225 -14.70 -28.79 -1.53
CA THR A 225 -13.97 -30.05 -1.55
C THR A 225 -12.59 -29.91 -0.90
N GLU A 226 -11.92 -31.03 -0.59
CA GLU A 226 -10.55 -31.02 -0.07
C GLU A 226 -9.57 -30.36 -1.06
N GLU A 227 -9.70 -30.67 -2.35
CA GLU A 227 -8.87 -30.09 -3.42
C GLU A 227 -9.05 -28.56 -3.54
N GLU A 228 -10.29 -28.07 -3.42
CA GLU A 228 -10.57 -26.62 -3.43
C GLU A 228 -10.01 -25.93 -2.19
N LEU A 229 -10.11 -26.57 -1.02
CA LEU A 229 -9.50 -26.04 0.19
C LEU A 229 -7.98 -25.90 0.04
N ASP A 230 -7.32 -26.92 -0.49
CA ASP A 230 -5.87 -26.93 -0.73
C ASP A 230 -5.43 -25.78 -1.64
N GLU A 231 -6.13 -25.54 -2.74
CA GLU A 231 -5.84 -24.42 -3.64
C GLU A 231 -6.10 -23.05 -3.00
N ILE A 232 -7.11 -22.96 -2.12
CA ILE A 232 -7.40 -21.71 -1.40
C ILE A 232 -6.32 -21.41 -0.38
N ILE A 233 -5.86 -22.40 0.40
CA ILE A 233 -4.86 -22.18 1.46
C ILE A 233 -3.42 -22.09 0.91
N LYS A 234 -3.20 -22.52 -0.33
CA LYS A 234 -1.90 -22.54 -1.01
C LYS A 234 -1.06 -21.27 -0.86
N PRO A 235 -1.60 -20.04 -0.98
CA PRO A 235 -0.82 -18.82 -0.77
C PRO A 235 -0.11 -18.77 0.57
N TRP A 236 -0.79 -19.15 1.65
CA TRP A 236 -0.21 -19.14 3.00
C TRP A 236 0.84 -20.22 3.18
N THR A 237 0.68 -21.37 2.53
CA THR A 237 1.71 -22.42 2.46
C THR A 237 2.95 -21.90 1.74
N LEU A 238 2.79 -21.21 0.60
CA LEU A 238 3.90 -20.62 -0.14
C LEU A 238 4.60 -19.51 0.65
N MET A 239 3.87 -18.68 1.41
CA MET A 239 4.46 -17.70 2.32
C MET A 239 5.24 -18.36 3.46
N ALA A 240 4.77 -19.49 3.98
CA ALA A 240 5.49 -20.26 5.00
C ALA A 240 6.81 -20.84 4.45
N GLU A 241 6.78 -21.37 3.23
CA GLU A 241 7.98 -21.84 2.52
C GLU A 241 8.98 -20.71 2.28
N ALA A 242 8.53 -19.55 1.77
CA ALA A 242 9.38 -18.37 1.62
C ALA A 242 10.01 -17.94 2.95
N ALA A 243 9.23 -17.89 4.02
CA ALA A 243 9.72 -17.53 5.34
C ALA A 243 10.84 -18.49 5.81
N GLU A 244 10.74 -19.78 5.49
CA GLU A 244 11.75 -20.75 5.85
C GLU A 244 13.05 -20.57 5.03
N VAL A 245 12.94 -20.36 3.72
CA VAL A 245 14.09 -20.02 2.86
C VAL A 245 14.81 -18.76 3.36
N MET A 246 14.02 -17.74 3.73
CA MET A 246 14.52 -16.44 4.16
C MET A 246 15.22 -16.46 5.53
N LYS A 247 15.08 -17.50 6.36
CA LYS A 247 15.79 -17.55 7.67
C LYS A 247 17.30 -17.40 7.54
N SER A 248 17.88 -17.89 6.44
CA SER A 248 19.31 -17.77 6.16
C SER A 248 19.78 -16.34 5.89
N THR A 249 18.87 -15.44 5.49
CA THR A 249 19.17 -14.04 5.17
C THR A 249 19.18 -13.13 6.39
N GLY A 250 18.61 -13.57 7.51
CA GLY A 250 18.39 -12.73 8.70
C GLY A 250 17.24 -11.73 8.58
N ILE A 251 16.51 -11.72 7.47
CA ILE A 251 15.34 -10.87 7.22
C ILE A 251 14.07 -11.65 7.58
N GLU A 252 13.21 -11.06 8.40
CA GLU A 252 11.92 -11.63 8.80
C GLU A 252 10.89 -11.51 7.68
N LEU A 253 10.17 -12.59 7.36
CA LEU A 253 8.93 -12.53 6.58
C LEU A 253 7.72 -12.58 7.51
N SER A 254 6.80 -11.63 7.38
CA SER A 254 5.58 -11.53 8.19
C SER A 254 4.35 -11.45 7.30
N TYR A 255 3.32 -12.23 7.62
CA TYR A 255 2.04 -12.29 6.92
C TYR A 255 0.95 -12.77 7.89
N ASP A 256 -0.32 -12.46 7.62
CA ASP A 256 -1.45 -12.95 8.44
C ASP A 256 -1.93 -14.31 7.92
N ASN A 257 -1.77 -15.36 8.73
CA ASN A 257 -2.19 -16.72 8.41
C ASN A 257 -3.51 -17.14 9.09
N LYS A 258 -4.15 -16.24 9.84
CA LYS A 258 -5.43 -16.53 10.51
C LYS A 258 -6.52 -16.98 9.53
N PRO A 259 -6.69 -16.39 8.33
CA PRO A 259 -7.71 -16.83 7.40
C PRO A 259 -7.56 -18.31 7.04
N ALA A 260 -6.35 -18.75 6.65
CA ALA A 260 -6.08 -20.16 6.33
C ALA A 260 -6.38 -21.10 7.52
N ILE A 261 -5.95 -20.72 8.74
CA ILE A 261 -6.19 -21.53 9.94
C ILE A 261 -7.70 -21.70 10.19
N GLN A 262 -8.47 -20.62 10.06
CA GLN A 262 -9.91 -20.63 10.26
C GLN A 262 -10.62 -21.51 9.23
N LEU A 263 -10.23 -21.43 7.95
CA LEU A 263 -10.80 -22.27 6.90
C LEU A 263 -10.55 -23.76 7.14
N CYS A 264 -9.32 -24.15 7.48
CA CYS A 264 -9.01 -25.54 7.80
C CYS A 264 -9.76 -26.05 9.05
N GLN A 265 -10.10 -25.16 10.00
CA GLN A 265 -10.91 -25.53 11.17
C GLN A 265 -12.38 -25.75 10.77
N GLN A 266 -12.96 -24.81 10.02
CA GLN A 266 -14.35 -24.88 9.55
C GLN A 266 -14.60 -26.11 8.69
N TYR A 267 -13.68 -26.43 7.77
CA TYR A 267 -13.78 -27.62 6.93
C TYR A 267 -13.79 -28.91 7.76
N ARG A 268 -12.89 -29.03 8.74
CA ARG A 268 -12.84 -30.20 9.64
C ARG A 268 -14.13 -30.36 10.45
N GLU A 269 -14.65 -29.28 11.01
CA GLU A 269 -15.93 -29.30 11.74
C GLU A 269 -17.10 -29.70 10.83
N GLN A 270 -17.07 -29.30 9.55
CA GLN A 270 -18.09 -29.71 8.59
C GLN A 270 -18.02 -31.21 8.28
N GLN A 271 -16.84 -31.74 8.00
CA GLN A 271 -16.64 -33.17 7.75
C GLN A 271 -17.07 -34.02 8.96
N GLU A 272 -16.80 -33.56 10.18
CA GLU A 272 -17.26 -34.21 11.40
C GLU A 272 -18.79 -34.20 11.53
N ARG A 273 -19.45 -33.08 11.20
CA ARG A 273 -20.93 -33.00 11.21
C ARG A 273 -21.56 -33.93 10.18
N GLU A 274 -21.05 -33.94 8.94
CA GLU A 274 -21.55 -34.78 7.86
C GLU A 274 -21.41 -36.27 8.19
N ALA A 275 -20.27 -36.69 8.77
CA ALA A 275 -20.07 -38.06 9.21
C ALA A 275 -21.04 -38.51 10.32
N VAL A 276 -21.39 -37.61 11.25
CA VAL A 276 -22.37 -37.89 12.31
C VAL A 276 -23.78 -38.05 11.74
N ASP A 277 -24.17 -37.20 10.79
CA ASP A 277 -25.50 -37.26 10.17
C ASP A 277 -25.67 -38.51 9.29
N GLU A 278 -24.65 -38.94 8.56
CA GLU A 278 -24.66 -40.20 7.80
C GLU A 278 -24.83 -41.43 8.70
N MET A 279 -24.18 -41.43 9.87
CA MET A 279 -24.33 -42.48 10.88
C MET A 279 -25.72 -42.49 11.52
N ALA A 280 -26.38 -41.33 11.66
CA ALA A 280 -27.70 -41.21 12.24
C ALA A 280 -28.85 -41.52 11.25
N GLY A 281 -28.64 -41.31 9.95
CA GLY A 281 -29.63 -41.54 8.88
C GLY A 281 -29.73 -42.97 8.35
N SER A 282 -28.87 -43.89 8.81
CA SER A 282 -28.78 -45.28 8.34
C SER A 282 -29.57 -46.29 9.21
N GLY A 283 -30.52 -45.82 10.04
CA GLY A 283 -31.30 -46.62 11.02
C GLY A 283 -32.73 -46.94 10.60
#